data_AF-A0A6J0CZQ2-F1
#
_entry.id   AF-A0A6J0CZQ2-F1
#
_cell.length_a   1.000
_cell.length_b   1.000
_cell.length_c   1.000
_cell.angle_alpha   90.00
_cell.angle_beta   90.00
_cell.angle_gamma   90.00
#
_symmetry.space_group_name_H-M   'P 1'
#
loop_
_entity.id
_entity.type
_entity.pdbx_description
1 polymer ?
#
loop_
_entity_poly.entity_id
_entity_poly.type
_entity_poly.pdbx_seq_one_letter_code
_entity_poly.pdbx_strand_id
1 'polypeptide(L)'
;LSTGMVLGIFAVLLVGGVISEALGWPFVFYIFGGIGCICCLLWFILVYDDPASHRWISGPEKEYIISSLHQQVSSEDQPLPIKAMLRSLPLWSICLCTMTHQWLVNTFIIYTPTYISSVFKINIRDVSKFHSIPPSCLRDSSVPQLAQIILSAGHNGAERCLDLAWDISITHRYASLLLGTSRGLAHSSAVLVPIVGGFFLNQDSEFGWRNLFFVLLAVNQFGLIIYLVFGKADVQEWAKERTLTRL
;
A
#
# COMPACT_ATOMS: atom_id res chain seq x y z
N LEU A 1 4.23 -11.46 -0.97
CA LEU A 1 2.83 -11.00 -1.09
C LEU A 1 2.68 -9.85 -2.11
N SER A 2 3.53 -8.82 -2.05
CA SER A 2 3.40 -7.59 -2.86
C SER A 2 3.51 -7.80 -4.38
N THR A 3 4.41 -8.67 -4.84
CA THR A 3 4.56 -9.01 -6.27
C THR A 3 3.38 -9.81 -6.83
N GLY A 4 2.77 -10.67 -6.02
CA GLY A 4 1.59 -11.46 -6.40
C GLY A 4 0.34 -10.59 -6.61
N MET A 5 0.17 -9.52 -5.84
CA MET A 5 -0.95 -8.59 -5.98
C MET A 5 -0.91 -7.85 -7.33
N VAL A 6 0.27 -7.33 -7.70
CA VAL A 6 0.46 -6.62 -8.97
C VAL A 6 0.23 -7.56 -10.15
N LEU A 7 0.81 -8.76 -10.13
CA LEU A 7 0.59 -9.80 -11.15
C LEU A 7 -0.89 -10.19 -11.26
N GLY A 8 -1.60 -10.32 -10.13
CA GLY A 8 -3.02 -10.61 -10.11
C GLY A 8 -3.87 -9.51 -10.75
N ILE A 9 -3.57 -8.23 -10.46
CA ILE A 9 -4.27 -7.09 -11.07
C ILE A 9 -4.07 -7.07 -12.58
N PHE A 10 -2.83 -7.25 -13.06
CA PHE A 10 -2.56 -7.31 -14.50
C PHE A 10 -3.27 -8.49 -15.18
N ALA A 11 -3.26 -9.67 -14.56
CA ALA A 11 -3.95 -10.84 -15.08
C ALA A 11 -5.47 -10.62 -15.16
N VAL A 12 -6.08 -10.05 -14.11
CA VAL A 12 -7.52 -9.77 -14.07
C VAL A 12 -7.91 -8.69 -15.09
N LEU A 13 -7.10 -7.66 -15.28
CA LEU A 13 -7.39 -6.60 -16.25
C LEU A 13 -7.31 -7.11 -17.71
N LEU A 14 -6.29 -7.90 -18.04
CA LEU A 14 -6.11 -8.45 -19.39
C LEU A 14 -7.17 -9.52 -19.69
N VAL A 15 -7.35 -10.48 -18.79
CA VAL A 15 -8.26 -11.60 -18.99
C VAL A 15 -9.72 -11.18 -18.80
N GLY A 16 -9.99 -10.29 -17.83
CA GLY A 16 -11.32 -9.74 -17.60
C GLY A 16 -11.84 -8.88 -18.76
N GLY A 17 -10.96 -8.13 -19.42
CA GLY A 17 -11.31 -7.38 -20.64
C GLY A 17 -11.82 -8.29 -21.77
N VAL A 18 -11.04 -9.34 -22.08
CA VAL A 18 -11.40 -10.32 -23.13
C VAL A 18 -12.69 -11.06 -22.80
N ILE A 19 -12.86 -11.49 -21.54
CA ILE A 19 -14.08 -12.19 -21.09
C ILE A 19 -15.30 -11.27 -21.16
N SER A 20 -15.15 -10.00 -20.77
CA SER A 20 -16.26 -9.04 -20.81
C SER A 20 -16.76 -8.77 -22.22
N GLU A 21 -15.89 -8.78 -23.22
CA GLU A 21 -16.27 -8.60 -24.63
C GLU A 21 -16.90 -9.86 -25.24
N ALA A 22 -16.44 -11.05 -24.85
CA ALA A 22 -16.93 -12.31 -25.43
C ALA A 22 -18.21 -12.84 -24.77
N LEU A 23 -18.31 -12.74 -23.44
CA LEU A 23 -19.36 -13.40 -22.64
C LEU A 23 -20.21 -12.41 -21.83
N GLY A 24 -19.80 -11.14 -21.79
CA GLY A 24 -20.45 -10.10 -20.99
C GLY A 24 -19.83 -9.95 -19.60
N TRP A 25 -19.94 -8.73 -19.06
CA TRP A 25 -19.35 -8.34 -17.78
C TRP A 25 -19.71 -9.22 -16.56
N PRO A 26 -20.91 -9.82 -16.43
CA PRO A 26 -21.25 -10.61 -15.24
C PRO A 26 -20.39 -11.87 -15.10
N PHE A 27 -19.93 -12.45 -16.22
CA PHE A 27 -19.13 -13.68 -16.20
C PHE A 27 -17.73 -13.50 -15.64
N VAL A 28 -17.20 -12.28 -15.71
CA VAL A 28 -15.93 -11.93 -15.06
C VAL A 28 -16.03 -12.20 -13.56
N PHE A 29 -17.12 -11.79 -12.91
CA PHE A 29 -17.35 -12.01 -11.49
C PHE A 29 -17.52 -13.49 -11.14
N TYR A 30 -18.23 -14.26 -11.96
CA TYR A 30 -18.43 -15.70 -11.72
C TYR A 30 -17.13 -16.50 -11.86
N ILE A 31 -16.31 -16.22 -12.88
CA ILE A 31 -15.07 -16.97 -13.14
C ILE A 31 -14.01 -16.66 -12.09
N PHE A 32 -13.72 -15.38 -11.84
CA PHE A 32 -12.72 -14.99 -10.84
C PHE A 32 -13.18 -15.31 -9.42
N GLY A 33 -14.48 -15.14 -9.12
CA GLY A 33 -15.06 -15.55 -7.84
C GLY A 33 -14.98 -17.06 -7.62
N GLY A 34 -15.27 -17.86 -8.65
CA GLY A 34 -15.17 -19.32 -8.59
C GLY A 34 -13.74 -19.83 -8.37
N ILE A 35 -12.78 -19.27 -9.11
CA ILE A 35 -11.34 -19.57 -8.89
C ILE A 35 -10.94 -19.20 -7.46
N GLY A 36 -11.37 -18.04 -6.97
CA GLY A 36 -11.15 -17.62 -5.58
C GLY A 36 -11.69 -18.62 -4.57
N CYS A 37 -12.92 -19.12 -4.74
CA CYS A 37 -13.50 -20.14 -3.88
C CYS A 37 -12.68 -21.44 -3.88
N ILE A 38 -12.24 -21.90 -5.05
CA ILE A 38 -11.39 -23.10 -5.17
C ILE A 38 -10.05 -22.89 -4.46
N CYS A 39 -9.42 -21.73 -4.66
CA CYS A 39 -8.19 -21.36 -3.95
C CYS A 39 -8.38 -21.29 -2.43
N CYS A 40 -9.52 -20.77 -1.95
CA CYS A 40 -9.85 -20.77 -0.52
C CYS A 40 -10.01 -22.19 0.04
N LEU A 41 -10.71 -23.07 -0.69
CA LEU A 41 -10.84 -24.47 -0.27
C LEU A 41 -9.49 -25.18 -0.22
N LEU A 42 -8.63 -24.94 -1.22
CA LEU A 42 -7.26 -25.44 -1.22
C LEU A 42 -6.44 -24.88 -0.05
N TRP A 43 -6.60 -23.59 0.27
CA TRP A 43 -5.92 -22.96 1.40
C TRP A 43 -6.28 -23.62 2.73
N PHE A 44 -7.56 -23.91 2.97
CA PHE A 44 -8.00 -24.61 4.19
C PHE A 44 -7.46 -26.04 4.31
N ILE A 45 -7.15 -26.70 3.19
CA ILE A 45 -6.56 -28.05 3.19
C ILE A 45 -5.04 -27.99 3.36
N LEU A 46 -4.39 -26.96 2.81
CA LEU A 46 -2.94 -26.90 2.70
C LEU A 46 -2.27 -26.15 3.87
N VAL A 47 -2.97 -25.20 4.50
CA VAL A 47 -2.39 -24.29 5.49
C VAL A 47 -2.88 -24.64 6.89
N TYR A 48 -1.94 -24.92 7.78
CA TYR A 48 -2.17 -25.24 9.19
C TYR A 48 -1.48 -24.19 10.07
N ASP A 49 -2.18 -23.72 11.11
CA ASP A 49 -1.66 -22.69 12.03
C ASP A 49 -0.58 -23.26 12.99
N ASP A 50 -0.68 -24.56 13.32
CA ASP A 50 0.24 -25.21 14.25
C ASP A 50 1.29 -26.06 13.52
N PRO A 51 2.61 -25.75 13.63
CA PRO A 51 3.68 -26.58 13.08
C PRO A 51 3.72 -27.98 13.71
N ALA A 52 3.13 -28.15 14.89
CA ALA A 52 2.96 -29.45 15.54
C ALA A 52 1.98 -30.38 14.81
N SER A 53 0.96 -29.81 14.16
CA SER A 53 -0.14 -30.49 13.46
C SER A 53 0.11 -30.70 11.95
N HIS A 54 1.16 -30.07 11.41
CA HIS A 54 1.46 -30.12 9.98
C HIS A 54 1.88 -31.54 9.54
N ARG A 55 1.12 -32.14 8.62
CA ARG A 55 1.30 -33.54 8.20
C ARG A 55 2.52 -33.78 7.30
N TRP A 56 3.02 -32.74 6.65
CA TRP A 56 4.09 -32.84 5.65
C TRP A 56 5.40 -32.16 6.05
N ILE A 57 5.57 -31.77 7.32
CA ILE A 57 6.79 -31.10 7.77
C ILE A 57 7.88 -32.12 8.12
N SER A 58 9.12 -31.81 7.74
CA SER A 58 10.28 -32.63 8.06
C SER A 58 10.59 -32.57 9.56
N GLY A 59 10.96 -33.69 10.18
CA GLY A 59 11.32 -33.78 11.61
C GLY A 59 12.35 -32.74 12.08
N PRO A 60 13.51 -32.58 11.42
CA PRO A 60 14.50 -31.56 11.77
C PRO A 60 14.01 -30.12 11.58
N GLU A 61 13.17 -29.86 10.57
CA GLU A 61 12.57 -28.53 10.34
C GLU A 61 11.57 -28.18 11.45
N LYS A 62 10.78 -29.16 11.88
CA LYS A 62 9.84 -29.02 13.00
C LYS A 62 10.54 -28.64 14.30
N GLU A 63 11.66 -29.28 14.62
CA GLU A 63 12.41 -29.01 15.85
C GLU A 63 13.11 -27.64 15.81
N TYR A 64 13.60 -27.22 14.63
CA TYR A 64 14.11 -25.88 14.42
C TYR A 64 13.04 -24.79 14.60
N ILE A 65 11.83 -24.99 14.06
CA ILE A 65 10.73 -24.03 14.21
C ILE A 65 10.26 -23.98 15.67
N ILE A 66 10.09 -25.12 16.34
CA ILE A 66 9.63 -25.17 17.74
C ILE A 66 10.65 -24.51 18.68
N SER A 67 11.94 -24.77 18.50
CA SER A 67 12.99 -24.13 19.31
C SER A 67 13.06 -22.61 19.09
N SER A 68 12.96 -22.16 17.84
CA SER A 68 12.89 -20.73 17.49
C SER A 68 11.62 -20.06 18.04
N LEU A 69 10.49 -20.77 18.00
CA LEU A 69 9.21 -20.29 18.54
C LEU A 69 9.25 -20.17 20.06
N HIS A 70 9.84 -21.14 20.76
CA HIS A 70 9.97 -21.10 22.23
C HIS A 70 10.82 -19.90 22.69
N GLN A 71 11.84 -19.53 21.91
CA GLN A 71 12.66 -18.34 22.16
C GLN A 71 11.87 -17.02 21.97
N GLN A 72 10.94 -16.97 21.01
CA GLN A 72 10.02 -15.83 20.83
C GLN A 72 8.95 -15.77 21.92
N VAL A 73 8.33 -16.89 22.29
CA VAL A 73 7.25 -16.97 23.29
C VAL A 73 7.77 -16.74 24.71
N SER A 74 9.00 -17.15 25.04
CA SER A 74 9.59 -16.82 26.35
C SER A 74 9.86 -15.32 26.52
N SER A 75 9.95 -14.59 25.40
CA SER A 75 9.98 -13.13 25.36
C SER A 75 8.58 -12.51 25.39
N GLU A 76 7.52 -13.34 25.35
CA GLU A 76 6.13 -12.95 25.05
C GLU A 76 5.28 -12.49 26.22
N ASP A 77 5.61 -12.92 27.44
CA ASP A 77 4.86 -12.63 28.67
C ASP A 77 4.85 -11.15 29.09
N GLN A 78 5.55 -10.26 28.37
CA GLN A 78 5.48 -8.82 28.57
C GLN A 78 4.18 -8.26 27.94
N PRO A 79 3.34 -7.53 28.71
CA PRO A 79 2.13 -6.93 28.17
C PRO A 79 2.45 -5.89 27.08
N LEU A 80 1.64 -5.88 26.02
CA LEU A 80 1.77 -4.99 24.87
C LEU A 80 1.79 -3.52 25.34
N PRO A 81 2.87 -2.76 25.12
CA PRO A 81 2.96 -1.36 25.53
C PRO A 81 2.24 -0.44 24.52
N ILE A 82 0.98 -0.74 24.19
CA ILE A 82 0.16 -0.04 23.18
C ILE A 82 0.12 1.46 23.45
N LYS A 83 -0.03 1.85 24.72
CA LYS A 83 -0.04 3.26 25.14
C LYS A 83 1.29 3.97 24.90
N ALA A 84 2.41 3.27 25.05
CA ALA A 84 3.74 3.84 24.79
C ALA A 84 4.01 3.93 23.28
N MET A 85 3.60 2.91 22.53
CA MET A 85 3.69 2.90 21.06
C MET A 85 2.87 4.05 20.45
N LEU A 86 1.60 4.18 20.83
CA LEU A 86 0.72 5.26 20.36
C LEU A 86 1.18 6.66 20.80
N ARG A 87 2.05 6.77 21.81
CA ARG A 87 2.63 8.05 22.25
C ARG A 87 3.96 8.37 21.54
N SER A 88 4.49 7.45 20.74
CA SER A 88 5.76 7.67 20.03
C SER A 88 5.58 8.54 18.80
N LEU A 89 6.35 9.64 18.73
CA LEU A 89 6.32 10.58 17.61
C LEU A 89 6.79 9.97 16.27
N PRO A 90 7.83 9.11 16.22
CA PRO A 90 8.26 8.51 14.97
C PRO A 90 7.20 7.61 14.31
N LEU A 91 6.36 6.95 15.11
CA LEU A 91 5.27 6.11 14.61
C LEU A 91 4.23 6.94 13.87
N TRP A 92 3.78 8.05 14.45
CA TRP A 92 2.83 8.96 13.80
C TRP A 92 3.41 9.61 12.55
N SER A 93 4.71 9.92 12.57
CA SER A 93 5.42 10.47 11.42
C SER A 93 5.41 9.50 10.23
N ILE A 94 5.71 8.22 10.48
CA ILE A 94 5.63 7.15 9.47
C ILE A 94 4.19 6.98 8.99
N CYS A 95 3.21 6.87 9.89
CA CYS A 95 1.80 6.70 9.52
C CYS A 95 1.27 7.87 8.67
N LEU A 96 1.65 9.10 8.98
CA LEU A 96 1.23 10.26 8.19
C LEU A 96 1.90 10.28 6.81
N CYS A 97 3.19 9.93 6.75
CA CYS A 97 3.92 9.82 5.49
C CYS A 97 3.30 8.73 4.58
N THR A 98 3.01 7.54 5.12
CA THR A 98 2.36 6.47 4.35
C THR A 98 0.93 6.85 3.92
N MET A 99 0.18 7.55 4.78
CA MET A 99 -1.17 8.02 4.44
C MET A 99 -1.15 9.05 3.30
N THR A 100 -0.28 10.05 3.37
CA THR A 100 -0.16 11.09 2.31
C THR A 100 0.35 10.51 1.00
N HIS A 101 1.23 9.51 1.06
CA HIS A 101 1.66 8.78 -0.13
C HIS A 101 0.51 7.95 -0.73
N GLN A 102 -0.22 7.19 0.08
CA GLN A 102 -1.37 6.39 -0.40
C GLN A 102 -2.45 7.28 -1.01
N TRP A 103 -2.66 8.46 -0.45
CA TRP A 103 -3.58 9.45 -1.01
C TRP A 103 -3.18 9.88 -2.41
N LEU A 104 -1.90 10.17 -2.61
CA LEU A 104 -1.35 10.56 -3.90
C LEU A 104 -1.57 9.47 -4.96
N VAL A 105 -1.17 8.24 -4.65
CA VAL A 105 -1.30 7.09 -5.56
C VAL A 105 -2.76 6.83 -5.93
N ASN A 106 -3.65 6.81 -4.93
CA ASN A 106 -5.07 6.55 -5.17
C ASN A 106 -5.71 7.67 -6.02
N THR A 107 -5.34 8.93 -5.79
CA THR A 107 -5.83 10.07 -6.59
C THR A 107 -5.42 9.95 -8.04
N PHE A 108 -4.16 9.59 -8.31
CA PHE A 108 -3.70 9.32 -9.67
C PHE A 108 -4.47 8.16 -10.30
N ILE A 109 -4.59 7.02 -9.64
CA ILE A 109 -5.30 5.86 -10.19
C ILE A 109 -6.75 6.21 -10.58
N ILE A 110 -7.47 6.89 -9.68
CA ILE A 110 -8.89 7.23 -9.88
C ILE A 110 -9.07 8.28 -10.98
N TYR A 111 -8.24 9.31 -11.00
CA TYR A 111 -8.46 10.48 -11.86
C TYR A 111 -7.66 10.50 -13.15
N THR A 112 -6.64 9.66 -13.30
CA THR A 112 -5.90 9.50 -14.58
C THR A 112 -6.80 9.28 -15.79
N PRO A 113 -7.79 8.34 -15.77
CA PRO A 113 -8.65 8.14 -16.95
C PRO A 113 -9.47 9.39 -17.29
N THR A 114 -10.01 10.07 -16.27
CA THR A 114 -10.80 11.31 -16.44
C THR A 114 -9.95 12.47 -16.91
N TYR A 115 -8.71 12.59 -16.43
CA TYR A 115 -7.76 13.59 -16.86
C TYR A 115 -7.40 13.41 -18.34
N ILE A 116 -7.08 12.18 -18.75
CA ILE A 116 -6.78 11.85 -20.15
C ILE A 116 -7.96 12.19 -21.05
N SER A 117 -9.18 11.82 -20.64
CA SER A 117 -10.36 12.08 -21.45
C SER A 117 -10.75 13.56 -21.52
N SER A 118 -10.64 14.31 -20.42
CA SER A 118 -11.03 15.73 -20.38
C SER A 118 -10.05 16.63 -21.14
N VAL A 119 -8.74 16.37 -21.02
CA VAL A 119 -7.67 17.18 -21.61
C VAL A 119 -7.33 16.74 -23.04
N PHE A 120 -7.09 15.45 -23.27
CA PHE A 120 -6.69 14.94 -24.59
C PHE A 120 -7.87 14.59 -25.49
N LYS A 121 -9.12 14.66 -24.97
CA LYS A 121 -10.35 14.30 -25.71
C LYS A 121 -10.35 12.85 -26.26
N ILE A 122 -9.52 11.98 -25.71
CA ILE A 122 -9.44 10.57 -26.10
C ILE A 122 -10.57 9.81 -25.41
N ASN A 123 -11.24 8.93 -26.16
CA ASN A 123 -12.27 8.04 -25.61
C ASN A 123 -11.63 7.04 -24.62
N ILE A 124 -12.18 6.95 -23.41
CA ILE A 124 -11.71 6.07 -22.32
C ILE A 124 -11.61 4.60 -22.74
N ARG A 125 -12.40 4.15 -23.73
CA ARG A 125 -12.39 2.78 -24.25
C ARG A 125 -11.11 2.38 -24.98
N ASP A 126 -10.33 3.34 -25.49
CA ASP A 126 -9.06 3.07 -26.19
C ASP A 126 -7.83 3.37 -25.32
N VAL A 127 -8.02 3.83 -24.07
CA VAL A 127 -6.93 4.14 -23.13
C VAL A 127 -6.07 2.90 -22.83
N SER A 128 -6.68 1.71 -22.81
CA SER A 128 -5.96 0.43 -22.63
C SER A 128 -5.03 0.08 -23.80
N LYS A 129 -5.33 0.58 -25.02
CA LYS A 129 -4.46 0.44 -26.20
C LYS A 129 -3.38 1.55 -26.26
N PHE A 130 -3.53 2.58 -25.43
CA PHE A 130 -2.72 3.79 -25.41
C PHE A 130 -1.62 3.80 -24.35
N HIS A 131 -1.29 2.66 -23.74
CA HIS A 131 -0.18 2.52 -22.77
C HIS A 131 1.21 2.89 -23.34
N SER A 132 1.27 3.33 -24.59
CA SER A 132 2.47 3.75 -25.32
C SER A 132 2.64 5.27 -25.43
N ILE A 133 1.91 6.12 -24.69
CA ILE A 133 2.16 7.58 -24.71
C ILE A 133 3.62 7.82 -24.28
N PRO A 134 4.49 8.33 -25.17
CA PRO A 134 5.87 8.59 -24.82
C PRO A 134 5.92 9.63 -23.68
N PRO A 135 6.79 9.47 -22.67
CA PRO A 135 6.97 10.46 -21.60
C PRO A 135 7.24 11.88 -22.13
N SER A 136 7.74 11.98 -23.36
CA SER A 136 7.99 13.23 -24.09
C SER A 136 6.73 13.97 -24.54
N CYS A 137 5.61 13.30 -24.85
CA CYS A 137 4.36 13.97 -25.25
C CYS A 137 3.66 14.68 -24.08
N LEU A 138 3.96 14.28 -22.84
CA LEU A 138 3.50 14.94 -21.62
C LEU A 138 4.32 16.20 -21.29
N ARG A 139 5.35 16.53 -22.09
CA ARG A 139 6.26 17.64 -21.84
C ARG A 139 5.73 19.00 -22.31
N ASP A 140 4.76 19.07 -23.21
CA ASP A 140 4.33 20.36 -23.79
C ASP A 140 3.26 21.11 -22.98
N SER A 141 2.74 20.54 -21.89
CA SER A 141 1.78 21.20 -21.00
C SER A 141 2.29 21.28 -19.56
N SER A 142 1.98 22.38 -18.88
CA SER A 142 2.41 22.65 -17.50
C SER A 142 1.76 21.71 -16.47
N VAL A 143 0.54 21.23 -16.75
CA VAL A 143 -0.24 20.36 -15.85
C VAL A 143 0.30 18.91 -15.79
N PRO A 144 0.58 18.22 -16.91
CA PRO A 144 1.16 16.87 -16.87
C PRO A 144 2.63 16.84 -16.41
N GLN A 145 3.40 17.91 -16.59
CA GLN A 145 4.74 18.02 -15.99
C GLN A 145 4.67 18.07 -14.46
N LEU A 146 3.77 18.86 -13.88
CA LEU A 146 3.57 18.90 -12.43
C LEU A 146 3.15 17.55 -11.88
N ALA A 147 2.26 16.84 -12.57
CA ALA A 147 1.87 15.48 -12.23
C ALA A 147 3.07 14.51 -12.23
N GLN A 148 3.96 14.58 -13.23
CA GLN A 148 5.18 13.74 -13.28
C GLN A 148 6.18 14.06 -12.16
N ILE A 149 6.35 15.34 -11.81
CA ILE A 149 7.18 15.76 -10.68
C ILE A 149 6.60 15.21 -9.36
N ILE A 150 5.28 15.32 -9.18
CA ILE A 150 4.60 14.80 -8.00
C ILE A 150 4.72 13.27 -7.93
N LEU A 151 4.56 12.57 -9.05
CA LEU A 151 4.70 11.11 -9.12
C LEU A 151 6.14 10.66 -8.82
N SER A 152 7.15 11.33 -9.36
CA SER A 152 8.55 10.99 -9.11
C SER A 152 8.99 11.31 -7.67
N ALA A 153 8.55 12.45 -7.12
CA ALA A 153 8.76 12.77 -5.70
C ALA A 153 8.01 11.79 -4.78
N GLY A 154 6.78 11.41 -5.16
CA GLY A 154 5.95 10.46 -4.46
C GLY A 154 6.53 9.04 -4.44
N HIS A 155 7.05 8.55 -5.57
CA HIS A 155 7.63 7.19 -5.68
C HIS A 155 8.89 7.03 -4.82
N ASN A 156 9.82 7.98 -4.91
CA ASN A 156 11.07 7.96 -4.12
C ASN A 156 10.82 8.13 -2.60
N GLY A 157 9.80 8.89 -2.21
CA GLY A 157 9.41 9.04 -0.81
C GLY A 157 8.72 7.80 -0.23
N ALA A 158 7.94 7.09 -1.06
CA ALA A 158 7.22 5.88 -0.67
C ALA A 158 8.12 4.71 -0.38
N GLU A 159 9.07 4.44 -1.27
CA GLU A 159 10.01 3.33 -1.14
C GLU A 159 10.79 3.48 0.16
N ARG A 160 11.33 4.67 0.43
CA ARG A 160 12.04 4.95 1.69
C ARG A 160 11.17 4.80 2.93
N CYS A 161 9.92 5.28 2.89
CA CYS A 161 9.02 5.19 4.04
C CYS A 161 8.54 3.74 4.29
N LEU A 162 8.25 3.00 3.22
CA LEU A 162 7.82 1.61 3.28
C LEU A 162 8.96 0.69 3.67
N ASP A 163 10.19 0.93 3.20
CA ASP A 163 11.38 0.17 3.60
C ASP A 163 11.68 0.40 5.08
N LEU A 164 11.63 1.65 5.56
CA LEU A 164 11.81 1.94 6.99
C LEU A 164 10.67 1.42 7.86
N ALA A 165 9.42 1.49 7.39
CA ALA A 165 8.29 0.87 8.09
C ALA A 165 8.42 -0.66 8.11
N TRP A 166 8.91 -1.26 7.03
CA TRP A 166 9.17 -2.69 6.94
C TRP A 166 10.31 -3.12 7.83
N ASP A 167 11.45 -2.42 7.82
CA ASP A 167 12.61 -2.70 8.68
C ASP A 167 12.24 -2.57 10.16
N ILE A 168 11.51 -1.51 10.55
CA ILE A 168 11.01 -1.34 11.91
C ILE A 168 10.01 -2.46 12.26
N SER A 169 9.16 -2.86 11.32
CA SER A 169 8.19 -3.94 11.58
C SER A 169 8.88 -5.31 11.70
N ILE A 170 9.80 -5.67 10.80
CA ILE A 170 10.53 -6.94 10.81
C ILE A 170 11.38 -7.10 12.07
N THR A 171 11.93 -6.00 12.57
CA THR A 171 12.82 -6.01 13.75
C THR A 171 12.04 -6.10 15.06
N HIS A 172 10.72 -5.89 15.06
CA HIS A 172 9.94 -5.84 16.29
C HIS A 172 8.91 -6.95 16.38
N ARG A 173 8.83 -7.54 17.58
CA ARG A 173 7.79 -8.51 17.96
C ARG A 173 6.35 -7.99 17.73
N TYR A 174 6.18 -6.68 17.61
CA TYR A 174 4.89 -6.01 17.39
C TYR A 174 4.64 -5.59 15.92
N ALA A 175 5.36 -6.21 14.97
CA ALA A 175 5.30 -5.97 13.52
C ALA A 175 3.88 -5.87 12.97
N SER A 176 3.05 -6.86 13.30
CA SER A 176 1.69 -7.04 12.76
C SER A 176 0.75 -5.92 13.22
N LEU A 177 0.84 -5.50 14.48
CA LEU A 177 0.07 -4.38 15.03
C LEU A 177 0.45 -3.05 14.37
N LEU A 178 1.76 -2.81 14.19
CA LEU A 178 2.27 -1.60 13.53
C LEU A 178 1.88 -1.53 12.05
N LEU A 179 2.08 -2.63 11.33
CA LEU A 179 1.69 -2.74 9.92
C LEU A 179 0.17 -2.61 9.75
N GLY A 180 -0.62 -3.24 10.62
CA GLY A 180 -2.07 -3.13 10.60
C GLY A 180 -2.56 -1.70 10.84
N THR A 181 -2.01 -1.02 11.86
CA THR A 181 -2.37 0.37 12.19
C THR A 181 -1.99 1.33 11.04
N SER A 182 -0.78 1.20 10.50
CA SER A 182 -0.31 2.02 9.38
C SER A 182 -1.16 1.80 8.12
N ARG A 183 -1.44 0.55 7.75
CA ARG A 183 -2.28 0.22 6.58
C ARG A 183 -3.74 0.65 6.75
N GLY A 184 -4.29 0.53 7.95
CA GLY A 184 -5.63 1.00 8.26
C GLY A 184 -5.78 2.51 8.09
N LEU A 185 -4.83 3.28 8.62
CA LEU A 185 -4.80 4.74 8.42
C LEU A 185 -4.60 5.09 6.94
N ALA A 186 -3.76 4.35 6.21
CA ALA A 186 -3.56 4.56 4.78
C ALA A 186 -4.86 4.37 3.96
N HIS A 187 -5.77 3.49 4.38
CA HIS A 187 -7.06 3.30 3.70
C HIS A 187 -8.03 4.46 3.90
N SER A 188 -7.89 5.27 4.96
CA SER A 188 -8.70 6.48 5.13
C SER A 188 -8.51 7.48 3.98
N SER A 189 -7.32 7.47 3.35
CA SER A 189 -7.02 8.28 2.18
C SER A 189 -7.96 7.99 1.00
N ALA A 190 -8.43 6.76 0.83
CA ALA A 190 -9.30 6.37 -0.28
C ALA A 190 -10.68 7.05 -0.21
N VAL A 191 -11.15 7.41 0.99
CA VAL A 191 -12.39 8.18 1.19
C VAL A 191 -12.17 9.66 0.88
N LEU A 192 -10.98 10.20 1.17
CA LEU A 192 -10.66 11.61 0.92
C LEU A 192 -10.50 11.93 -0.57
N VAL A 193 -10.00 10.99 -1.38
CA VAL A 193 -9.83 11.17 -2.84
C VAL A 193 -11.11 11.67 -3.53
N PRO A 194 -12.25 10.94 -3.49
CA PRO A 194 -13.46 11.34 -4.20
C PRO A 194 -14.06 12.66 -3.69
N ILE A 195 -13.92 12.95 -2.39
CA ILE A 195 -14.44 14.18 -1.77
C ILE A 195 -13.68 15.39 -2.30
N VAL A 196 -12.34 15.33 -2.23
CA VAL A 196 -11.48 16.45 -2.65
C VAL A 196 -11.51 16.62 -4.16
N GLY A 197 -11.42 15.52 -4.92
CA GLY A 197 -11.50 15.61 -6.37
C GLY A 197 -12.88 16.01 -6.85
N GLY A 198 -13.97 15.58 -6.22
CA GLY A 198 -15.32 16.05 -6.55
C GLY A 198 -15.51 17.56 -6.35
N PHE A 199 -14.88 18.13 -5.30
CA PHE A 199 -14.90 19.56 -5.07
C PHE A 199 -14.12 20.36 -6.13
N PHE A 200 -12.90 19.93 -6.46
CA PHE A 200 -12.05 20.64 -7.42
C PHE A 200 -12.48 20.43 -8.88
N LEU A 201 -12.98 19.25 -9.24
CA LEU A 201 -13.37 18.92 -10.61
C LEU A 201 -14.73 19.50 -11.03
N ASN A 202 -15.50 20.04 -10.09
CA ASN A 202 -16.71 20.81 -10.39
C ASN A 202 -16.43 22.24 -10.89
N GLN A 203 -15.17 22.69 -10.82
CA GLN A 203 -14.74 23.98 -11.36
C GLN A 203 -14.36 23.87 -12.84
N ASP A 204 -13.96 24.97 -13.46
CA ASP A 204 -13.43 24.96 -14.83
C ASP A 204 -12.30 23.94 -15.00
N SER A 205 -12.34 23.16 -16.08
CA SER A 205 -11.49 21.97 -16.28
C SER A 205 -10.02 22.24 -16.00
N GLU A 206 -9.39 23.26 -16.61
CA GLU A 206 -7.97 23.54 -16.39
C GLU A 206 -7.65 24.07 -14.98
N PHE A 207 -8.55 24.87 -14.41
CA PHE A 207 -8.37 25.48 -13.09
C PHE A 207 -8.53 24.44 -11.97
N GLY A 208 -9.54 23.57 -12.08
CA GLY A 208 -9.81 22.49 -11.16
C GLY A 208 -8.66 21.48 -11.09
N TRP A 209 -8.18 21.01 -12.24
CA TRP A 209 -7.03 20.09 -12.30
C TRP A 209 -5.77 20.72 -11.71
N ARG A 210 -5.47 21.97 -12.07
CA ARG A 210 -4.29 22.67 -11.55
C ARG A 210 -4.32 22.77 -10.02
N ASN A 211 -5.44 23.19 -9.45
CA ASN A 211 -5.59 23.31 -8.00
C ASN A 211 -5.51 21.96 -7.29
N LEU A 212 -6.12 20.92 -7.87
CA LEU A 212 -6.03 19.57 -7.34
C LEU A 212 -4.58 19.09 -7.25
N PHE A 213 -3.78 19.28 -8.31
CA PHE A 213 -2.36 18.91 -8.30
C PHE A 213 -1.54 19.72 -7.29
N PHE A 214 -1.82 21.01 -7.12
CA PHE A 214 -1.15 21.82 -6.10
C PHE A 214 -1.45 21.35 -4.67
N VAL A 215 -2.70 21.00 -4.39
CA VAL A 215 -3.10 20.44 -3.09
C VAL A 215 -2.40 19.09 -2.84
N LEU A 216 -2.37 18.22 -3.84
CA LEU A 216 -1.67 16.93 -3.75
C LEU A 216 -0.17 17.11 -3.50
N LEU A 217 0.47 18.03 -4.21
CA LEU A 217 1.89 18.37 -4.00
C LEU A 217 2.11 18.89 -2.58
N ALA A 218 1.29 19.84 -2.12
CA ALA A 218 1.44 20.45 -0.80
C ALA A 218 1.31 19.41 0.32
N VAL A 219 0.32 18.52 0.23
CA VAL A 219 0.11 17.50 1.26
C VAL A 219 1.18 16.41 1.22
N ASN A 220 1.63 16.01 0.03
CA ASN A 220 2.72 15.05 -0.09
C ASN A 220 4.03 15.62 0.49
N GLN A 221 4.37 16.87 0.17
CA GLN A 221 5.55 17.53 0.71
C GLN A 221 5.45 17.73 2.23
N PHE A 222 4.27 18.10 2.74
CA PHE A 222 4.04 18.20 4.18
C PHE A 222 4.27 16.87 4.90
N GLY A 223 3.74 15.77 4.37
CA GLY A 223 3.97 14.43 4.92
C GLY A 223 5.45 14.03 4.89
N LEU A 224 6.16 14.35 3.81
CA LEU A 224 7.59 14.10 3.68
C LEU A 224 8.41 14.95 4.67
N ILE A 225 8.08 16.21 4.86
CA ILE A 225 8.79 17.09 5.80
C ILE A 225 8.62 16.59 7.23
N ILE A 226 7.40 16.23 7.64
CA ILE A 226 7.15 15.64 8.97
C ILE A 226 7.97 14.36 9.14
N TYR A 227 8.03 13.53 8.08
CA TYR A 227 8.87 12.35 8.06
C TYR A 227 10.35 12.66 8.26
N LEU A 228 10.90 13.62 7.53
CA LEU A 228 12.32 13.98 7.65
C LEU A 228 12.66 14.60 9.03
N VAL A 229 11.72 15.30 9.66
CA VAL A 229 11.96 15.94 10.97
C VAL A 229 11.83 14.95 12.13
N PHE A 230 10.84 14.05 12.09
CA PHE A 230 10.49 13.19 13.22
C PHE A 230 10.78 11.70 12.98
N GLY A 231 11.09 11.31 11.75
CA GLY A 231 11.48 9.95 11.38
C GLY A 231 12.86 9.64 11.94
N LYS A 232 12.89 9.00 13.11
CA LYS A 232 14.10 8.41 13.67
C LYS A 232 14.18 6.94 13.27
N ALA A 233 15.34 6.53 12.75
CA ALA A 233 15.64 5.13 12.43
C ALA A 233 16.10 4.31 13.66
N ASP A 234 16.22 4.95 14.83
CA ASP A 234 16.68 4.28 16.04
C ASP A 234 15.57 3.43 16.68
N VAL A 235 15.97 2.25 17.17
CA VAL A 235 15.13 1.35 17.97
C VAL A 235 14.56 2.11 19.17
N GLN A 236 13.23 2.26 19.19
CA GLN A 236 12.52 2.99 20.23
C GLN A 236 12.66 2.30 21.58
N GLU A 237 12.63 3.05 22.69
CA GLU A 237 12.85 2.49 24.03
C GLU A 237 11.83 1.43 24.44
N TRP A 238 10.59 1.56 23.97
CA TRP A 238 9.53 0.56 24.18
C TRP A 238 9.78 -0.75 23.41
N ALA A 239 10.72 -0.75 22.47
CA ALA A 239 11.02 -1.84 21.57
C ALA A 239 12.37 -2.53 21.86
N LYS A 240 13.15 -2.01 22.82
CA LYS A 240 14.39 -2.65 23.28
C LYS A 240 14.05 -3.91 24.09
N GLU A 241 14.63 -5.04 23.72
CA GLU A 241 14.58 -6.23 24.57
C GLU A 241 15.21 -5.90 25.92
N ARG A 242 14.46 -6.10 27.00
CA ARG A 242 14.97 -5.89 28.35
C ARG A 242 15.94 -7.04 28.63
N THR A 243 17.23 -6.82 28.39
CA THR A 243 18.26 -7.79 28.72
C THR A 243 18.22 -8.00 30.23
N LEU A 244 17.59 -9.08 30.69
CA LEU A 244 17.73 -9.53 32.06
C LEU A 244 19.19 -9.92 32.24
N THR A 245 20.00 -8.99 32.75
CA THR A 245 21.27 -9.32 33.38
C THR A 245 20.95 -10.31 34.51
N ARG A 246 21.08 -11.61 34.22
CA ARG A 246 21.17 -12.65 35.23
C ARG A 246 22.40 -12.32 36.07
N LEU A 247 22.18 -11.69 37.22
CA LEU A 247 23.09 -11.72 38.36
C LEU A 247 22.80 -12.99 39.17
#